data_AF-A0A363RP60-F1
#
_entry.id   AF-A0A363RP60-F1
#
_cell.length_a   1.000
_cell.length_b   1.000
_cell.length_c   1.000
_cell.angle_alpha   90.00
_cell.angle_beta   90.00
_cell.angle_gamma   90.00
#
_symmetry.space_group_name_H-M   'P 1'
#
loop_
_entity.id
_entity.type
_entity.pdbx_description
1 polymer ?
#
loop_
_entity_poly.entity_id
_entity_poly.type
_entity_poly.pdbx_seq_one_letter_code
_entity_poly.pdbx_strand_id
1 'polypeptide(L)'
;MSRPAAQDVATQSWSGDYRFQWAAGTQAARRGLPAPSQVRIRPVTSAKEVPGAKADGNGPQWAISFVGEPGAPLPLIPFKAQGYEEMGWAVMRAGGKIACLESGSFMFVCRTHPGTTLSFGRQNDEQLTTKTGLFGVALHQGSFELTPLD
;
A
#
# COMPACT_ATOMS: atom_id res chain seq x y z
N MET A 1 27.86 -18.65 -5.15
CA MET A 1 26.50 -18.41 -5.68
C MET A 1 26.11 -16.99 -5.33
N SER A 2 26.13 -16.08 -6.31
CA SER A 2 25.81 -14.67 -6.07
C SER A 2 24.30 -14.52 -5.91
N ARG A 3 23.85 -14.06 -4.75
CA ARG A 3 22.45 -13.67 -4.51
C ARG A 3 22.10 -12.60 -5.54
N PRO A 4 20.97 -12.69 -6.27
CA PRO A 4 20.58 -11.60 -7.16
C PRO A 4 20.52 -10.31 -6.34
N ALA A 5 21.09 -9.23 -6.87
CA ALA A 5 20.92 -7.90 -6.28
C ALA A 5 19.43 -7.71 -6.05
N ALA A 6 19.05 -7.36 -4.81
CA ALA A 6 17.66 -7.13 -4.47
C ALA A 6 17.09 -6.11 -5.47
N GLN A 7 16.17 -6.54 -6.34
CA GLN A 7 15.51 -5.64 -7.28
C GLN A 7 14.83 -4.53 -6.47
N ASP A 8 14.96 -3.29 -6.94
CA ASP A 8 14.23 -2.17 -6.35
C ASP A 8 12.75 -2.51 -6.34
N VAL A 9 12.14 -2.54 -5.15
CA VAL A 9 10.74 -2.92 -4.99
C VAL A 9 9.81 -1.94 -5.72
N ALA A 10 10.28 -0.73 -6.05
CA ALA A 10 9.55 0.27 -6.81
C ALA A 10 9.30 -0.12 -8.28
N THR A 11 10.11 -1.01 -8.86
CA THR A 11 9.94 -1.43 -10.26
C THR A 11 8.98 -2.61 -10.40
N GLN A 12 8.50 -3.17 -9.30
CA GLN A 12 7.56 -4.29 -9.32
C GLN A 12 6.15 -3.81 -9.65
N SER A 13 5.40 -4.63 -10.39
CA SER A 13 4.01 -4.33 -10.71
C SER A 13 3.15 -4.35 -9.44
N TRP A 14 2.29 -3.33 -9.31
CA TRP A 14 1.28 -3.22 -8.26
C TRP A 14 -0.04 -3.93 -8.60
N SER A 15 -0.20 -4.34 -9.86
CA SER A 15 -1.46 -4.87 -10.35
C SER A 15 -1.73 -6.27 -9.81
N GLY A 16 -2.96 -6.52 -9.39
CA GLY A 16 -3.41 -7.83 -8.92
C GLY A 16 -4.70 -7.76 -8.12
N ASP A 17 -5.18 -8.95 -7.80
CA ASP A 17 -6.22 -9.17 -6.80
C ASP A 17 -5.57 -9.63 -5.51
N TYR A 18 -6.03 -9.09 -4.38
CA TYR A 18 -5.42 -9.30 -3.08
C TYR A 18 -6.48 -9.57 -2.03
N ARG A 19 -6.24 -10.54 -1.17
CA ARG A 19 -6.92 -10.66 0.10
C ARG A 19 -6.41 -9.57 1.03
N PHE A 20 -7.34 -8.84 1.63
CA PHE A 20 -7.03 -7.83 2.64
C PHE A 20 -7.14 -8.46 4.03
N GLN A 21 -6.21 -8.12 4.92
CA GLN A 21 -6.28 -8.53 6.31
C GLN A 21 -5.73 -7.43 7.24
N TRP A 22 -6.52 -7.01 8.23
CA TRP A 22 -6.03 -6.12 9.30
C TRP A 22 -4.85 -6.77 10.02
N ALA A 23 -3.80 -6.00 10.27
CA ALA A 23 -2.69 -6.46 11.09
C ALA A 23 -3.17 -6.69 12.53
N ALA A 24 -2.62 -7.71 13.18
CA ALA A 24 -2.93 -8.01 14.57
C ALA A 24 -2.54 -6.82 15.47
N GLY A 25 -3.36 -6.54 16.48
CA GLY A 25 -3.06 -5.49 17.46
C GLY A 25 -3.44 -4.06 17.02
N THR A 26 -3.87 -3.86 15.78
CA THR A 26 -4.40 -2.58 15.27
C THR A 26 -5.72 -2.19 15.92
N GLN A 27 -6.09 -0.91 15.83
CA GLN A 27 -7.39 -0.43 16.29
C GLN A 27 -8.54 -1.15 15.57
N ALA A 28 -8.41 -1.38 14.26
CA ALA A 28 -9.39 -2.11 13.47
C ALA A 28 -9.54 -3.58 13.94
N ALA A 29 -8.42 -4.29 14.12
CA ALA A 29 -8.45 -5.67 14.60
C ALA A 29 -9.03 -5.79 16.01
N ARG A 30 -8.67 -4.89 16.94
CA ARG A 30 -9.20 -4.88 18.32
C ARG A 30 -10.69 -4.63 18.39
N ARG A 31 -11.21 -3.81 17.46
CA ARG A 31 -12.64 -3.46 17.38
C ARG A 31 -13.45 -4.42 16.52
N GLY A 32 -12.80 -5.39 15.87
CA GLY A 32 -13.46 -6.30 14.93
C GLY A 32 -14.11 -5.56 13.75
N LEU A 33 -13.47 -4.50 13.26
CA LEU A 33 -14.02 -3.76 12.12
C LEU A 33 -14.08 -4.67 10.88
N PRO A 34 -15.15 -4.59 10.09
CA PRO A 34 -15.24 -5.34 8.85
C PRO A 34 -14.08 -4.96 7.94
N ALA A 35 -13.49 -5.98 7.33
CA ALA A 35 -12.43 -5.84 6.35
C ALA A 35 -13.02 -6.21 4.97
N PRO A 36 -12.68 -5.48 3.90
CA PRO A 36 -13.02 -5.93 2.56
C PRO A 36 -12.42 -7.31 2.33
N SER A 37 -13.18 -8.23 1.76
CA SER A 37 -12.68 -9.60 1.51
C SER A 37 -11.58 -9.62 0.45
N GLN A 38 -11.67 -8.72 -0.52
CA GLN A 38 -10.74 -8.59 -1.62
C GLN A 38 -10.55 -7.12 -2.04
N VAL A 39 -9.31 -6.82 -2.41
CA VAL A 39 -8.87 -5.55 -2.98
C VAL A 39 -8.30 -5.82 -4.36
N ARG A 40 -8.64 -4.97 -5.32
CA ARG A 40 -8.06 -5.00 -6.67
C ARG A 40 -7.22 -3.75 -6.90
N ILE A 41 -5.97 -3.93 -7.29
CA ILE A 41 -5.14 -2.84 -7.80
C ILE A 41 -4.94 -3.06 -9.30
N ARG A 42 -5.15 -2.02 -10.10
CA ARG A 42 -5.04 -2.09 -11.56
C ARG A 42 -4.44 -0.81 -12.14
N PRO A 43 -3.81 -0.85 -13.32
CA PRO A 43 -3.38 0.36 -13.98
C PRO A 43 -4.60 1.21 -14.36
N VAL A 44 -4.44 2.53 -14.31
CA VAL A 44 -5.45 3.46 -14.82
C VAL A 44 -5.32 3.50 -16.33
N THR A 45 -6.34 2.99 -17.02
CA THR A 45 -6.43 2.99 -18.49
C THR A 45 -7.26 4.16 -19.02
N SER A 46 -8.05 4.81 -18.17
CA SER A 46 -8.94 5.92 -18.52
C SER A 46 -9.15 6.86 -17.33
N ALA A 47 -8.93 8.15 -17.55
CA ALA A 47 -9.17 9.19 -16.55
C ALA A 47 -10.65 9.32 -16.14
N LYS A 48 -11.58 8.81 -16.95
CA LYS A 48 -13.03 8.85 -16.67
C LYS A 48 -13.45 7.87 -15.57
N GLU A 49 -12.67 6.82 -15.34
CA GLU A 49 -13.00 5.76 -14.39
C GLU A 49 -12.53 6.07 -12.96
N VAL A 50 -11.58 7.00 -12.81
CA VAL A 50 -10.90 7.28 -11.55
C VAL A 50 -10.98 8.78 -11.28
N PRO A 51 -11.80 9.22 -10.31
CA PRO A 51 -11.87 10.62 -9.94
C PRO A 51 -10.48 11.18 -9.60
N GLY A 52 -10.13 12.32 -10.20
CA GLY A 52 -8.82 12.96 -10.02
C GLY A 52 -7.70 12.45 -10.94
N ALA A 53 -7.95 11.43 -11.75
CA ALA A 53 -7.02 11.05 -12.82
C ALA A 53 -7.01 12.09 -13.95
N LYS A 54 -5.82 12.42 -14.44
CA LYS A 54 -5.65 13.34 -15.58
C LYS A 54 -5.46 12.54 -16.86
N ALA A 55 -6.07 13.00 -17.95
CA ALA A 55 -5.98 12.35 -19.27
C ALA A 55 -4.62 12.55 -19.97
N ASP A 56 -3.78 13.47 -19.47
CA ASP A 56 -2.47 13.83 -20.02
C ASP A 56 -1.33 12.88 -19.59
N GLY A 57 -1.65 11.80 -18.85
CA GLY A 57 -0.65 10.86 -18.34
C GLY A 57 0.11 11.34 -17.09
N ASN A 58 -0.16 12.57 -16.61
CA ASN A 58 0.40 13.08 -15.36
C ASN A 58 -0.45 12.71 -14.12
N GLY A 59 -1.42 11.81 -14.30
CA GLY A 59 -2.30 11.33 -13.26
C GLY A 59 -1.77 10.09 -12.51
N PRO A 60 -2.49 9.64 -11.47
CA PRO A 60 -2.31 8.32 -10.86
C PRO A 60 -2.17 7.22 -11.92
N GLN A 61 -1.13 6.40 -11.78
CA GLN A 61 -0.88 5.28 -12.69
C GLN A 61 -1.62 4.01 -12.27
N TRP A 62 -2.01 3.92 -11.00
CA TRP A 62 -2.78 2.80 -10.46
C TRP A 62 -4.04 3.30 -9.78
N ALA A 63 -5.02 2.41 -9.67
CA ALA A 63 -6.21 2.60 -8.86
C ALA A 63 -6.47 1.37 -8.02
N ILE A 64 -7.05 1.59 -6.84
CA ILE A 64 -7.44 0.56 -5.89
C ILE A 64 -8.97 0.50 -5.79
N SER A 65 -9.53 -0.70 -5.69
CA SER A 65 -10.95 -0.93 -5.50
C SER A 65 -11.18 -2.01 -4.46
N PHE A 66 -12.25 -1.89 -3.70
CA PHE A 66 -12.69 -2.88 -2.71
C PHE A 66 -13.78 -3.73 -3.37
N VAL A 67 -13.46 -4.99 -3.68
CA VAL A 67 -14.34 -5.85 -4.48
C VAL A 67 -15.60 -6.20 -3.69
N GLY A 68 -16.77 -5.97 -4.29
CA GLY A 68 -18.07 -6.19 -3.64
C GLY A 68 -18.59 -4.99 -2.86
N GLU A 69 -17.77 -3.94 -2.67
CA GLU A 69 -18.18 -2.69 -2.02
C GLU A 69 -18.62 -1.65 -3.05
N PRO A 70 -19.66 -0.86 -2.77
CA PRO A 70 -20.04 0.25 -3.63
C PRO A 70 -19.01 1.37 -3.56
N GLY A 71 -18.56 1.88 -4.71
CA GLY A 71 -17.66 3.03 -4.77
C GLY A 71 -16.90 3.13 -6.07
N ALA A 72 -16.44 4.34 -6.39
CA ALA A 72 -15.49 4.53 -7.48
C ALA A 72 -14.10 4.02 -7.05
N PRO A 73 -13.29 3.49 -7.99
CA PRO A 73 -11.88 3.20 -7.73
C PRO A 73 -11.16 4.45 -7.21
N LEU A 74 -10.33 4.27 -6.20
CA LEU A 74 -9.54 5.35 -5.62
C LEU A 74 -8.18 5.45 -6.34
N PRO A 75 -7.70 6.66 -6.65
CA PRO A 75 -6.42 6.83 -7.29
C PRO A 75 -5.27 6.47 -6.35
N LEU A 76 -4.21 5.86 -6.89
CA LEU A 76 -2.95 5.62 -6.19
C LEU A 76 -1.83 6.42 -6.86
N ILE A 77 -1.24 7.34 -6.10
CA ILE A 77 -0.11 8.18 -6.53
C ILE A 77 1.15 7.87 -5.72
N PRO A 78 2.36 8.00 -6.27
CA PRO A 78 3.58 7.78 -5.50
C PRO A 78 3.68 8.72 -4.29
N PHE A 79 4.06 8.16 -3.15
CA PHE A 79 4.43 8.94 -1.97
C PHE A 79 5.51 9.98 -2.31
N LYS A 80 5.35 11.20 -1.80
CA LYS A 80 6.41 12.22 -1.81
C LYS A 80 7.51 11.88 -0.82
N ALA A 81 8.71 12.43 -1.02
CA ALA A 81 9.86 12.25 -0.12
C ALA A 81 9.50 12.52 1.36
N GLN A 82 8.79 13.63 1.62
CA GLN A 82 8.32 14.00 2.95
C GLN A 82 7.49 12.90 3.63
N GLY A 83 6.65 12.18 2.89
CA GLY A 83 5.85 11.08 3.47
C GLY A 83 6.72 9.94 3.99
N TYR A 84 7.83 9.62 3.30
CA TYR A 84 8.80 8.64 3.82
C TYR A 84 9.57 9.17 5.02
N GLU A 85 9.87 10.47 5.09
CA GLU A 85 10.53 11.09 6.24
C GLU A 85 9.65 11.04 7.49
N GLU A 86 8.38 11.41 7.36
CA GLU A 86 7.40 11.40 8.46
C GLU A 86 7.18 9.99 9.02
N MET A 87 7.31 8.96 8.18
CA MET A 87 7.24 7.55 8.58
C MET A 87 8.57 6.98 9.06
N GLY A 88 9.68 7.72 8.98
CA GLY A 88 11.01 7.22 9.32
C GLY A 88 11.58 6.20 8.32
N TRP A 89 11.05 6.15 7.09
CA TRP A 89 11.41 5.19 6.05
C TRP A 89 12.30 5.78 4.94
N ALA A 90 12.78 7.01 5.10
CA ALA A 90 13.62 7.69 4.10
C ALA A 90 14.86 6.85 3.69
N VAL A 91 15.54 6.23 4.65
CA VAL A 91 16.70 5.35 4.39
C VAL A 91 16.30 4.09 3.61
N MET A 92 15.15 3.50 3.94
CA MET A 92 14.64 2.34 3.20
C MET A 92 14.31 2.72 1.75
N ARG A 93 13.73 3.91 1.54
CA ARG A 93 13.37 4.40 0.21
C ARG A 93 14.62 4.65 -0.63
N ALA A 94 15.62 5.34 -0.07
CA ALA A 94 16.90 5.58 -0.74
C ALA A 94 17.62 4.27 -1.12
N GLY A 95 17.45 3.22 -0.33
CA GLY A 95 18.00 1.89 -0.60
C GLY A 95 17.14 1.00 -1.52
N GLY A 96 16.05 1.51 -2.11
CA GLY A 96 15.16 0.71 -2.98
C GLY A 96 14.42 -0.43 -2.24
N LYS A 97 14.30 -0.34 -0.91
CA LYS A 97 13.72 -1.40 -0.06
C LYS A 97 12.24 -1.19 0.25
N ILE A 98 11.73 0.01 -0.03
CA ILE A 98 10.32 0.36 0.13
C ILE A 98 9.87 1.30 -0.99
N ALA A 99 8.65 1.09 -1.44
CA ALA A 99 7.92 2.01 -2.29
C ALA A 99 6.48 2.07 -1.77
N CYS A 100 5.86 3.25 -1.83
CA CYS A 100 4.51 3.49 -1.35
C CYS A 100 3.71 4.30 -2.36
N LEU A 101 2.43 3.97 -2.46
CA LEU A 101 1.42 4.71 -3.18
C LEU A 101 0.33 5.17 -2.20
N GLU A 102 -0.11 6.41 -2.29
CA GLU A 102 -1.17 6.99 -1.48
C GLU A 102 -2.46 7.23 -2.25
N SER A 103 -3.56 7.19 -1.53
CA SER A 103 -4.88 7.55 -2.01
C SER A 103 -5.44 8.71 -1.19
N GLY A 104 -4.94 9.91 -1.49
CA GLY A 104 -5.27 11.13 -0.75
C GLY A 104 -4.91 11.00 0.73
N SER A 105 -5.74 11.56 1.60
CA SER A 105 -5.47 11.60 3.06
C SER A 105 -5.97 10.38 3.82
N PHE A 106 -6.50 9.34 3.15
CA PHE A 106 -7.25 8.27 3.81
C PHE A 106 -6.43 7.00 4.03
N MET A 107 -5.59 6.64 3.06
CA MET A 107 -4.79 5.43 3.12
C MET A 107 -3.59 5.47 2.19
N PHE A 108 -2.63 4.61 2.47
CA PHE A 108 -1.55 4.28 1.54
C PHE A 108 -1.30 2.78 1.52
N VAL A 109 -0.78 2.29 0.39
CA VAL A 109 -0.29 0.93 0.21
C VAL A 109 1.20 1.00 -0.12
N CYS A 110 1.94 0.03 0.40
CA CYS A 110 3.38 -0.02 0.27
C CYS A 110 3.82 -1.42 -0.10
N ARG A 111 4.99 -1.47 -0.73
CA ARG A 111 5.70 -2.68 -1.06
C ARG A 111 7.09 -2.63 -0.45
N THR A 112 7.49 -3.75 0.13
CA THR A 112 8.82 -4.01 0.66
C THR A 112 9.18 -5.48 0.41
N HIS A 113 10.30 -5.95 0.96
CA HIS A 113 10.66 -7.36 0.87
C HIS A 113 9.82 -8.19 1.86
N PRO A 114 9.38 -9.40 1.48
CA PRO A 114 8.80 -10.36 2.41
C PRO A 114 9.63 -10.53 3.69
N GLY A 115 8.98 -10.62 4.84
CA GLY A 115 9.61 -10.75 6.15
C GLY A 115 10.13 -9.44 6.74
N THR A 116 9.95 -8.29 6.06
CA THR A 116 10.38 -7.00 6.61
C THR A 116 9.45 -6.59 7.76
N THR A 117 10.05 -6.26 8.90
CA THR A 117 9.36 -5.63 10.03
C THR A 117 9.37 -4.11 9.89
N LEU A 118 8.19 -3.51 9.97
CA LEU A 118 7.96 -2.08 9.87
C LEU A 118 7.39 -1.60 11.20
N SER A 119 7.82 -0.42 11.62
CA SER A 119 7.23 0.29 12.76
C SER A 119 6.45 1.50 12.23
N PHE A 120 5.30 1.78 12.84
CA PHE A 120 4.42 2.88 12.44
C PHE A 120 4.21 3.86 13.60
N GLY A 121 4.04 5.14 13.24
CA GLY A 121 3.76 6.23 14.16
C GLY A 121 5.02 6.82 14.83
N ARG A 122 4.88 8.03 15.43
CA ARG A 122 6.00 8.73 16.09
C ARG A 122 6.56 8.01 17.32
N GLN A 123 5.81 7.07 17.90
CA GLN A 123 6.20 6.30 19.09
C GLN A 123 6.44 4.80 18.83
N ASN A 124 6.31 4.32 17.59
CA ASN A 124 6.46 2.89 17.21
C ASN A 124 5.47 1.94 17.92
N ASP A 125 4.27 2.41 18.25
CA ASP A 125 3.25 1.65 19.01
C ASP A 125 2.67 0.48 18.22
N GLU A 126 2.89 0.46 16.91
CA GLU A 126 2.44 -0.58 16.01
C GLU A 126 3.61 -1.12 15.19
N GLN A 127 3.72 -2.45 15.12
CA GLN A 127 4.66 -3.14 14.26
C GLN A 127 3.95 -4.13 13.35
N LEU A 128 4.40 -4.21 12.10
CA LEU A 128 3.96 -5.19 11.12
C LEU A 128 5.17 -5.92 10.56
N THR A 129 5.19 -7.25 10.68
CA THR A 129 6.13 -8.08 9.93
C THR A 129 5.41 -8.63 8.70
N THR A 130 5.71 -8.06 7.54
CA THR A 130 5.00 -8.34 6.30
C THR A 130 5.24 -9.76 5.80
N LYS A 131 4.19 -10.53 5.52
CA LYS A 131 4.38 -11.89 4.94
C LYS A 131 4.76 -11.84 3.46
N THR A 132 4.04 -11.04 2.68
CA THR A 132 4.21 -10.95 1.21
C THR A 132 5.03 -9.75 0.78
N GLY A 133 5.33 -8.84 1.70
CA GLY A 133 5.92 -7.54 1.40
C GLY A 133 4.92 -6.50 0.91
N LEU A 134 3.63 -6.83 0.68
CA LEU A 134 2.60 -5.84 0.39
C LEU A 134 1.74 -5.57 1.63
N PHE A 135 1.61 -4.30 1.96
CA PHE A 135 0.87 -3.84 3.13
C PHE A 135 0.30 -2.45 2.87
N GLY A 136 -0.43 -1.91 3.82
CA GLY A 136 -0.82 -0.52 3.82
C GLY A 136 -1.22 -0.05 5.20
N VAL A 137 -1.61 1.22 5.28
CA VAL A 137 -2.16 1.83 6.49
C VAL A 137 -3.42 2.58 6.09
N ALA A 138 -4.50 2.31 6.82
CA ALA A 138 -5.71 3.11 6.78
C ALA A 138 -5.71 4.06 7.97
N LEU A 139 -5.87 5.36 7.71
CA LEU A 139 -5.79 6.38 8.74
C LEU A 139 -6.80 6.10 9.85
N HIS A 140 -6.38 6.24 11.11
CA HIS A 140 -7.15 5.94 12.33
C HIS A 140 -7.56 4.46 12.54
N GLN A 141 -7.27 3.57 11.60
CA GLN A 141 -7.67 2.15 11.66
C GLN A 141 -6.46 1.24 11.92
N GLY A 142 -5.30 1.58 11.36
CA GLY A 142 -4.04 0.86 11.54
C GLY A 142 -3.55 0.21 10.24
N SER A 143 -2.50 -0.60 10.33
CA SER A 143 -1.93 -1.31 9.19
C SER A 143 -2.71 -2.57 8.80
N PHE A 144 -2.51 -2.99 7.56
CA PHE A 144 -3.08 -4.20 6.99
C PHE A 144 -2.09 -4.84 6.02
N GLU A 145 -2.24 -6.14 5.79
CA GLU A 145 -1.52 -6.85 4.74
C GLU A 145 -2.40 -7.08 3.52
N LEU A 146 -1.76 -7.11 2.35
CA LEU A 146 -2.36 -7.54 1.10
C LEU A 146 -1.66 -8.83 0.64
N THR A 147 -2.41 -9.92 0.57
CA THR A 147 -1.90 -11.20 0.08
C THR A 147 -2.44 -11.45 -1.33
N PRO A 148 -1.59 -11.69 -2.35
CA PRO A 148 -2.08 -12.02 -3.69
C PRO A 148 -3.11 -13.17 -3.66
N LEU A 149 -4.15 -13.03 -4.45
CA LEU A 149 -5.08 -14.11 -4.78
C LEU A 149 -4.59 -14.70 -6.11
N ASP A 150 -4.20 -15.97 -6.08
CA ASP A 150 -3.82 -16.75 -7.28
C ASP A 150 -4.98 -16.88 -8.27
#